data_AF-A0A1V3G588-F1
#
_entry.id   AF-A0A1V3G588-F1
#
_cell.length_a   1.000
_cell.length_b   1.000
_cell.length_c   1.000
_cell.angle_alpha   90.00
_cell.angle_beta   90.00
_cell.angle_gamma   90.00
#
_symmetry.space_group_name_H-M   'P 1'
#
loop_
_entity.id
_entity.type
_entity.pdbx_description
1 polymer ?
#
loop_
_entity_poly.entity_id
_entity_poly.type
_entity_poly.pdbx_seq_one_letter_code
_entity_poly.pdbx_strand_id
1 'polypeptide(L)'
;MNIYYGFENNLESFPFVDREGDFIITEYCFEDSKEAIPLLLIKPYKTSLLLEDYGFFSESGKCYLYLDMICAFSVKQGDQKQIDMFLLQAEEELVAVENETESIYFFSQHNKPLILKWASSYQVKPEFILL
;
A
#
# COMPACT_ATOMS: atom_id res chain seq x y z
N MET A 1 -5.99 -9.19 2.92
CA MET A 1 -4.67 -8.58 2.63
C MET A 1 -3.62 -9.62 2.93
N ASN A 2 -2.75 -9.91 1.96
CA ASN A 2 -1.72 -10.93 2.09
C ASN A 2 -0.39 -10.24 2.36
N ILE A 3 0.26 -10.58 3.47
CA ILE A 3 1.54 -10.01 3.88
C ILE A 3 2.65 -10.99 3.47
N TYR A 4 3.69 -10.44 2.86
CA TYR A 4 4.91 -11.10 2.45
C TYR A 4 6.10 -10.41 3.12
N TYR A 5 7.28 -11.00 2.99
CA TYR A 5 8.52 -10.47 3.53
C TYR A 5 9.58 -10.48 2.45
N GLY A 6 10.24 -9.35 2.29
CA GLY A 6 11.32 -9.16 1.35
C GLY A 6 12.69 -9.16 2.03
N PHE A 7 13.69 -9.72 1.35
CA PHE A 7 15.07 -9.86 1.83
C PHE A 7 16.06 -9.55 0.70
N GLU A 8 17.21 -8.96 1.03
CA GLU A 8 18.33 -8.94 0.09
C GLU A 8 18.81 -10.36 -0.20
N ASN A 9 19.07 -10.65 -1.47
CA ASN A 9 19.49 -11.96 -1.99
C ASN A 9 20.96 -12.24 -1.67
N ASN A 10 21.29 -12.26 -0.38
CA ASN A 10 22.61 -12.62 0.16
C ASN A 10 22.62 -14.07 0.69
N LEU A 11 21.51 -14.78 0.48
CA LEU A 11 21.19 -16.03 1.16
C LEU A 11 21.13 -17.17 0.13
N GLU A 12 22.14 -18.05 0.14
CA GLU A 12 22.14 -19.23 -0.73
C GLU A 12 20.97 -20.18 -0.38
N SER A 13 20.16 -20.52 -1.38
CA SER A 13 19.16 -21.62 -1.35
C SER A 13 17.94 -21.42 -0.44
N PHE A 14 17.26 -20.27 -0.52
CA PHE A 14 15.98 -20.07 0.18
C PHE A 14 14.78 -20.30 -0.75
N PRO A 15 13.72 -20.98 -0.28
CA PRO A 15 12.45 -21.01 -0.99
C PRO A 15 11.81 -19.62 -0.94
N PHE A 16 11.65 -19.00 -2.10
CA PHE A 16 10.96 -17.73 -2.28
C PHE A 16 9.81 -17.89 -3.28
N VAL A 17 8.80 -17.02 -3.17
CA VAL A 17 7.61 -17.04 -4.03
C VAL A 17 7.71 -16.07 -5.20
N ASP A 18 8.57 -15.06 -5.08
CA ASP A 18 8.73 -13.98 -6.05
C ASP A 18 10.05 -13.23 -5.84
N ARG A 19 10.41 -12.34 -6.76
CA ARG A 19 11.63 -11.52 -6.67
C ARG A 19 11.54 -10.22 -7.45
N GLU A 20 12.40 -9.27 -7.11
CA GLU A 20 12.63 -8.03 -7.83
C GLU A 20 14.14 -7.74 -7.79
N GLY A 21 14.85 -7.89 -8.91
CA GLY A 21 16.31 -7.74 -8.93
C GLY A 21 17.00 -8.68 -7.93
N ASP A 22 17.77 -8.09 -7.01
CA ASP A 22 18.45 -8.79 -5.92
C ASP A 22 17.58 -8.93 -4.66
N PHE A 23 16.27 -8.68 -4.74
CA PHE A 23 15.33 -8.77 -3.63
C PHE A 23 14.44 -10.02 -3.75
N ILE A 24 14.49 -10.91 -2.77
CA ILE A 24 13.65 -12.12 -2.73
C ILE A 24 12.43 -11.90 -1.83
N ILE A 25 11.28 -12.47 -2.23
CA ILE A 25 10.00 -12.29 -1.54
C ILE A 25 9.47 -13.66 -1.10
N THR A 26 9.06 -13.77 0.16
CA THR A 26 8.56 -15.02 0.75
C THR A 26 7.38 -14.77 1.68
N GLU A 27 6.63 -15.83 1.99
CA GLU A 27 5.51 -15.81 2.94
C GLU A 27 5.99 -15.92 4.39
N TYR A 28 7.25 -16.29 4.60
CA TYR A 28 7.82 -16.58 5.91
C TYR A 28 8.71 -15.44 6.40
N CYS A 29 8.43 -14.93 7.60
CA CYS A 29 9.36 -14.10 8.34
C CYS A 29 10.25 -14.99 9.20
N PHE A 30 11.56 -14.88 9.06
CA PHE A 30 12.51 -15.66 9.84
C PHE A 30 12.84 -14.91 11.14
N GLU A 31 12.67 -15.56 12.30
CA GLU A 31 12.73 -14.92 13.63
C GLU A 31 14.03 -14.16 13.95
N ASP A 32 15.13 -14.45 13.25
CA ASP A 32 16.43 -13.79 13.43
C ASP A 32 16.77 -12.74 12.36
N SER A 33 15.88 -12.50 11.40
CA SER A 33 16.14 -11.58 10.30
C SER A 33 15.73 -10.14 10.66
N LYS A 34 16.67 -9.39 11.23
CA LYS A 34 16.49 -7.93 11.45
C LYS A 34 16.31 -7.11 10.16
N GLU A 35 16.47 -7.76 9.01
CA GLU A 35 16.47 -7.15 7.69
C GLU A 35 15.22 -7.49 6.88
N ALA A 36 14.26 -8.25 7.44
CA ALA A 36 13.01 -8.54 6.77
C ALA A 36 12.19 -7.27 6.59
N ILE A 37 11.85 -6.94 5.34
CA ILE A 37 10.98 -5.81 5.02
C ILE A 37 9.56 -6.35 4.82
N PRO A 38 8.57 -5.94 5.64
CA PRO A 38 7.20 -6.39 5.46
C PRO A 38 6.57 -5.75 4.22
N LEU A 39 5.95 -6.58 3.40
CA LEU A 39 5.36 -6.22 2.12
C LEU A 39 3.88 -6.57 2.11
N LEU A 40 3.06 -5.68 1.59
CA LEU A 40 1.65 -5.91 1.34
C LEU A 40 1.44 -6.21 -0.14
N LEU A 41 0.97 -7.42 -0.46
CA LEU A 41 0.52 -7.74 -1.81
C LEU A 41 -0.84 -7.10 -2.09
N ILE A 42 -0.93 -6.33 -3.17
CA ILE A 42 -2.15 -5.72 -3.66
C ILE A 42 -2.39 -6.06 -5.15
N LYS A 43 -3.64 -5.91 -5.59
CA LYS A 43 -4.03 -5.97 -7.00
C LYS A 43 -4.53 -4.60 -7.44
N PRO A 44 -3.62 -3.70 -7.84
CA PRO A 44 -3.99 -2.32 -8.09
C PRO A 44 -4.88 -2.23 -9.33
N TYR A 45 -5.98 -1.50 -9.20
CA TYR A 45 -6.78 -0.99 -10.32
C TYR A 45 -6.13 0.27 -10.92
N LYS A 46 -5.50 1.09 -10.07
CA LYS A 46 -4.78 2.32 -10.44
C LYS A 46 -3.54 2.46 -9.57
N THR A 47 -2.45 2.96 -10.16
CA THR A 47 -1.23 3.39 -9.45
C THR A 47 -0.87 4.81 -9.87
N SER A 48 -0.13 5.52 -9.03
CA SER A 48 0.46 6.82 -9.37
C SER A 48 1.97 6.71 -9.58
N LEU A 49 2.61 7.85 -9.86
CA LEU A 49 4.07 7.95 -9.92
C LEU A 49 4.73 7.76 -8.54
N LEU A 50 4.00 7.95 -7.45
CA LEU A 50 4.51 7.72 -6.09
C LEU A 50 4.71 6.23 -5.79
N LEU A 51 4.18 5.32 -6.61
CA LEU A 51 4.31 3.88 -6.35
C LEU A 51 5.77 3.49 -6.15
N GLU A 52 6.70 4.02 -6.95
CA GLU A 52 8.12 3.66 -6.91
C GLU A 52 8.80 3.97 -5.56
N ASP A 53 8.26 4.92 -4.79
CA ASP A 53 8.76 5.29 -3.46
C ASP A 53 8.17 4.42 -2.34
N TYR A 54 7.03 3.78 -2.57
CA TYR A 54 6.23 3.08 -1.55
C TYR A 54 6.00 1.60 -1.88
N GLY A 55 6.51 1.12 -2.99
CA GLY A 55 6.29 -0.24 -3.48
C GLY A 55 6.91 -0.46 -4.85
N PHE A 56 6.61 -1.62 -5.43
CA PHE A 56 7.17 -2.04 -6.70
C PHE A 56 6.30 -3.13 -7.35
N PHE A 57 6.55 -3.36 -8.63
CA PHE A 57 6.12 -4.58 -9.32
C PHE A 57 7.27 -5.56 -9.33
N SER A 58 7.01 -6.80 -8.90
CA SER A 58 7.98 -7.87 -9.00
C SER A 58 8.17 -8.35 -10.45
N GLU A 59 9.16 -9.20 -10.66
CA GLU A 59 9.39 -9.83 -11.96
C GLU A 59 8.21 -10.69 -12.42
N SER A 60 7.42 -11.24 -11.50
CA SER A 60 6.19 -11.98 -11.85
C SER A 60 4.99 -11.06 -12.11
N GLY A 61 5.17 -9.75 -12.03
CA GLY A 61 4.15 -8.74 -12.28
C GLY A 61 3.18 -8.51 -11.12
N LYS A 62 3.50 -9.01 -9.91
CA LYS A 62 2.71 -8.75 -8.70
C LYS A 62 3.12 -7.41 -8.09
N CYS A 63 2.16 -6.70 -7.49
CA CYS A 63 2.41 -5.40 -6.89
C CYS A 63 2.53 -5.52 -5.37
N TYR A 64 3.64 -5.06 -4.82
CA TYR A 64 3.91 -5.05 -3.39
C TYR A 64 4.11 -3.61 -2.90
N LEU A 65 3.55 -3.29 -1.74
CA LEU A 65 3.78 -2.03 -1.03
C LEU A 65 4.60 -2.29 0.24
N TYR A 66 5.50 -1.38 0.59
CA TYR A 66 6.21 -1.42 1.87
C TYR A 66 5.22 -1.15 3.01
N LEU A 67 4.88 -2.21 3.76
CA LEU A 67 3.77 -2.17 4.73
C LEU A 67 3.96 -1.07 5.78
N ASP A 68 5.19 -0.89 6.25
CA ASP A 68 5.52 0.08 7.29
C ASP A 68 5.54 1.54 6.80
N MET A 69 5.40 1.78 5.50
CA MET A 69 5.45 3.13 4.91
C MET A 69 4.08 3.64 4.46
N ILE A 70 3.06 2.78 4.45
CA ILE A 70 1.76 3.06 3.88
C ILE A 70 0.65 3.05 4.93
N CYS A 71 -0.39 3.83 4.66
CA CYS A 71 -1.69 3.70 5.31
C CYS A 71 -2.76 3.44 4.24
N ALA A 72 -3.83 2.77 4.63
CA ALA A 72 -4.92 2.42 3.72
C ALA A 72 -6.27 2.72 4.34
N PHE A 73 -7.19 3.25 3.56
CA PHE A 73 -8.57 3.47 4.00
C PHE A 73 -9.58 3.23 2.89
N SER A 74 -10.83 2.98 3.29
CA SER A 74 -11.99 3.07 2.40
C SER A 74 -12.93 4.17 2.88
N VAL A 75 -13.74 4.73 1.98
CA VAL A 75 -14.69 5.81 2.30
C VAL A 75 -16.05 5.20 2.59
N LYS A 76 -16.57 5.38 3.81
CA LYS A 76 -17.84 4.75 4.23
C LYS A 76 -19.03 5.70 4.27
N GLN A 77 -18.80 7.00 4.44
CA GLN A 77 -19.86 8.00 4.58
C GLN A 77 -19.44 9.34 3.97
N GLY A 78 -20.42 10.02 3.37
CA GLY A 78 -20.29 11.34 2.76
C GLY A 78 -21.31 11.48 1.63
N ASP A 79 -21.66 12.71 1.25
CA ASP A 79 -22.37 12.93 -0.02
C ASP A 79 -21.43 12.61 -1.19
N GLN A 80 -21.96 12.08 -2.31
CA GLN A 80 -21.10 11.67 -3.42
C GLN A 80 -20.23 12.83 -3.93
N LYS A 81 -20.78 14.05 -4.01
CA LYS A 81 -20.02 15.22 -4.46
C LYS A 81 -18.88 15.58 -3.49
N GLN A 82 -19.11 15.38 -2.20
CA GLN A 82 -18.09 15.60 -1.17
C GLN A 82 -16.99 14.53 -1.23
N ILE A 83 -17.37 13.27 -1.44
CA ILE A 83 -16.44 12.16 -1.64
C ILE A 83 -15.56 12.43 -2.87
N ASP A 84 -16.17 12.78 -4.01
CA ASP A 84 -15.44 13.09 -5.24
C ASP A 84 -14.44 14.24 -5.03
N MET A 85 -14.85 15.27 -4.28
CA MET A 85 -13.99 16.42 -3.99
C MET A 85 -12.84 16.10 -3.04
N PHE A 86 -13.12 15.27 -2.03
CA PHE A 86 -12.09 14.75 -1.13
C PHE A 86 -11.07 13.89 -1.87
N LEU A 87 -11.53 12.97 -2.73
CA LEU A 87 -10.66 12.08 -3.50
C LEU A 87 -9.85 12.85 -4.54
N LEU A 88 -10.43 13.87 -5.18
CA LEU A 88 -9.70 14.77 -6.08
C LEU A 88 -8.59 15.51 -5.32
N GLN A 89 -8.89 16.04 -4.14
CA GLN A 89 -7.89 16.71 -3.30
C GLN A 89 -6.76 15.76 -2.86
N ALA A 90 -7.10 14.49 -2.62
CA ALA A 90 -6.14 13.48 -2.19
C ALA A 90 -5.33 12.88 -3.35
N GLU A 91 -5.72 13.10 -4.61
CA GLU A 91 -5.11 12.41 -5.77
C GLU A 91 -3.60 12.63 -5.89
N GLU A 92 -3.10 13.82 -5.51
CA GLU A 92 -1.67 14.17 -5.55
C GLU A 92 -0.81 13.30 -4.60
N GLU A 93 -1.39 12.81 -3.51
CA GLU A 93 -0.68 12.00 -2.50
C GLU A 93 -0.97 10.49 -2.62
N LEU A 94 -1.79 10.11 -3.60
CA LEU A 94 -2.25 8.74 -3.79
C LEU A 94 -1.10 7.86 -4.27
N VAL A 95 -0.92 6.70 -3.66
CA VAL A 95 0.06 5.68 -4.11
C VAL A 95 -0.60 4.70 -5.08
N ALA A 96 -1.70 4.08 -4.63
CA ALA A 96 -2.43 3.08 -5.40
C ALA A 96 -3.89 2.98 -4.95
N VAL A 97 -4.71 2.34 -5.78
CA VAL A 97 -6.10 1.98 -5.49
C VAL A 97 -6.32 0.52 -5.83
N GLU A 98 -6.87 -0.24 -4.89
CA GLU A 98 -7.44 -1.56 -5.14
C GLU A 98 -8.96 -1.45 -5.21
N ASN A 99 -9.59 -2.17 -6.16
CA ASN A 99 -11.03 -2.07 -6.39
C ASN A 99 -11.64 -3.44 -6.75
N GLU A 100 -11.53 -4.41 -5.84
CA GLU A 100 -12.17 -5.73 -6.03
C GLU A 100 -13.62 -5.75 -5.53
N THR A 101 -13.85 -5.34 -4.28
CA THR A 101 -15.18 -5.34 -3.63
C THR A 101 -15.57 -3.94 -3.16
N GLU A 102 -14.61 -3.24 -2.54
CA GLU A 102 -14.66 -1.83 -2.24
C GLU A 102 -13.36 -1.16 -2.63
N SER A 103 -13.40 0.14 -2.88
CA SER A 103 -12.20 0.90 -3.19
C SER A 103 -11.38 1.13 -1.92
N ILE A 104 -10.15 0.62 -1.93
CA ILE A 104 -9.14 0.84 -0.90
C ILE A 104 -8.09 1.77 -1.49
N TYR A 105 -7.86 2.90 -0.82
CA TYR A 105 -6.91 3.90 -1.24
C TYR A 105 -5.67 3.83 -0.36
N PHE A 106 -4.51 3.74 -1.00
CA PHE A 106 -3.20 3.63 -0.35
C PHE A 106 -2.46 4.95 -0.45
N PHE A 107 -1.86 5.37 0.67
CA PHE A 107 -1.14 6.62 0.83
C PHE A 107 0.09 6.42 1.71
N SER A 108 1.04 7.35 1.68
CA SER A 108 2.08 7.42 2.71
C SER A 108 1.48 7.51 4.11
N GLN A 109 2.01 6.74 5.07
CA GLN A 109 1.59 6.82 6.47
C GLN A 109 1.76 8.24 7.05
N HIS A 110 2.74 8.99 6.56
CA HIS A 110 3.03 10.36 7.00
C HIS A 110 1.92 11.34 6.59
N ASN A 111 1.16 11.02 5.54
CA ASN A 111 0.08 11.86 5.03
C ASN A 111 -1.25 11.63 5.76
N LYS A 112 -1.35 10.65 6.64
CA LYS A 112 -2.57 10.36 7.40
C LYS A 112 -3.18 11.59 8.11
N PRO A 113 -2.42 12.45 8.82
CA PRO A 113 -2.99 13.65 9.42
C PRO A 113 -3.56 14.63 8.40
N LEU A 114 -2.98 14.70 7.20
CA LEU A 114 -3.44 15.57 6.12
C LEU A 114 -4.72 15.02 5.49
N ILE A 115 -4.78 13.71 5.23
CA ILE A 115 -5.97 13.01 4.73
C ILE A 115 -7.15 13.22 5.68
N LEU A 116 -6.94 13.07 6.99
CA LEU A 116 -7.98 13.31 7.99
C LEU A 116 -8.48 14.77 8.00
N LYS A 117 -7.59 15.74 7.78
CA LYS A 117 -7.98 17.16 7.64
C LYS A 117 -8.85 17.37 6.41
N TRP A 118 -8.48 16.80 5.26
CA TRP A 118 -9.29 16.90 4.03
C TRP A 118 -10.64 16.23 4.19
N ALA A 119 -10.66 15.01 4.73
CA ALA A 119 -11.89 14.28 5.03
C ALA A 119 -12.84 15.13 5.91
N SER A 120 -12.31 15.77 6.95
CA SER A 120 -13.10 16.68 7.80
C SER A 120 -13.64 17.89 7.03
N SER A 121 -12.83 18.52 6.16
CA SER A 121 -13.26 19.68 5.35
C SER A 121 -14.41 19.35 4.40
N TYR A 122 -14.40 18.14 3.85
CA TYR A 122 -15.44 17.66 2.94
C TYR A 122 -16.54 16.86 3.65
N GLN A 123 -16.53 16.75 4.99
CA GLN A 123 -17.52 15.97 5.76
C GLN A 123 -17.58 14.49 5.36
N VAL A 124 -16.45 13.94 4.91
CA VAL A 124 -16.25 12.54 4.56
C VAL A 124 -15.69 11.79 5.76
N LYS A 125 -16.08 10.51 5.93
CA LYS A 125 -15.49 9.63 6.96
C LYS A 125 -14.73 8.47 6.32
N PRO A 126 -13.39 8.53 6.27
CA PRO A 126 -12.57 7.39 5.92
C PRO A 126 -12.50 6.40 7.10
N GLU A 127 -12.52 5.11 6.79
CA GLU A 127 -12.24 4.02 7.71
C GLU A 127 -10.86 3.45 7.38
N PHE A 128 -9.91 3.61 8.31
CA PHE A 128 -8.55 3.11 8.12
C PHE A 128 -8.50 1.60 8.36
N ILE A 129 -7.94 0.89 7.39
CA ILE A 129 -7.77 -0.56 7.37
C ILE A 129 -6.36 -0.94 7.84
N LEU A 130 -5.38 -0.11 7.48
CA LEU A 130 -3.97 -0.23 7.88
C LEU A 130 -3.47 1.07 8.52
N LEU A 131 -2.65 0.93 9.57
CA LEU A 131 -2.17 2.02 10.43
C LEU A 131 -0.67 2.19 10.35
#